data_AF-A0AAN9Y616-F1
#
_entry.id   AF-A0AAN9Y616-F1
#
_cell.length_a   1.000
_cell.length_b   1.000
_cell.length_c   1.000
_cell.angle_alpha   90.00
_cell.angle_beta   90.00
_cell.angle_gamma   90.00
#
_symmetry.space_group_name_H-M   'P 1'
#
loop_
_entity.id
_entity.type
_entity.pdbx_description
1 polymer ?
#
loop_
_entity_poly.entity_id
_entity_poly.type
_entity_poly.pdbx_seq_one_letter_code
_entity_poly.pdbx_strand_id
1 'polypeptide(L)'
;MKVAGIEKGEKTKDIENRDNEVVLRRIISPKYPIDPYELLGFRNFKTPRIVPKEEVGTPVQEFFRDATVFLTGGTGFLGQVLIEKLLRCCPHINQIYVLVRVKRNKSPADRFETILQDSLFDRLRYEVPNFREKISYVSGCIDQPLLGLSEEDRSKISNDVNIIYHCAATVNFNEMLAKAIKVNTMGTREVIKVAREVKSLKALLYVSTAYSFCNHIDVGEKLYPMHIEPEAMIELVEQKSATELETEVATYIKDWPNTYVFSKALAEWLILKEVSDLPVAIFRPSIVISTWKEPLRGWVNNMYGPMGLFLGFGLGILHIHDGDLRDETVDMVPVDMVVNSLICATKEVALNHKTKSNLNEAVPIYNYANASQNPTTWKYLSDICMDEVVKHWGFSNAIWYPSLNNLTCRSLYPIVNLFLHRIPGLLIDFIFILTKREPVLTKVYQKLDQLRDTLRYFRVRKWLFKTDNVQSLWKNLTPEDKEIFYFDIKNVDWTEYFQCLVLGLRVFLLKDDIQTLPAARKKLTRLYIIHQLTKFIFYSLLTLFGMYMLIRFIEYRVNDLILHSKQ
;
A
#
# COMPACT_ATOMS: atom_id res chain seq x y z
N MET A 1 -28.78 29.39 -13.54
CA MET A 1 -27.63 29.94 -14.29
C MET A 1 -26.93 28.78 -14.98
N LYS A 2 -27.23 28.58 -16.27
CA LYS A 2 -26.76 27.47 -17.11
C LYS A 2 -25.60 27.96 -18.02
N VAL A 3 -24.73 27.03 -18.42
CA VAL A 3 -23.80 27.03 -19.58
C VAL A 3 -22.45 27.76 -19.49
N ALA A 4 -22.18 28.71 -18.58
CA ALA A 4 -20.90 29.45 -18.61
C ALA A 4 -19.65 28.68 -18.08
N GLY A 5 -19.81 27.47 -17.53
CA GLY A 5 -18.72 26.68 -16.92
C GLY A 5 -17.98 25.74 -17.87
N ILE A 6 -18.59 25.35 -18.99
CA ILE A 6 -18.03 24.36 -19.93
C ILE A 6 -16.98 25.01 -20.85
N GLU A 7 -17.29 26.19 -21.40
CA GLU A 7 -16.37 26.91 -22.32
C GLU A 7 -15.08 27.43 -21.63
N LYS A 8 -15.13 27.72 -20.32
CA LYS A 8 -13.92 28.09 -19.55
C LYS A 8 -13.01 26.89 -19.27
N GLY A 9 -13.56 25.69 -19.16
CA GLY A 9 -12.81 24.44 -19.00
C GLY A 9 -12.13 23.97 -20.29
N GLU A 10 -12.75 24.21 -21.45
CA GLU A 10 -12.14 23.90 -22.76
C GLU A 10 -10.98 24.84 -23.10
N LYS A 11 -11.13 26.15 -22.90
CA LYS A 11 -10.04 27.12 -23.17
C LYS A 11 -8.83 26.99 -22.24
N THR A 12 -9.03 26.56 -20.99
CA THR A 12 -7.91 26.28 -20.06
C THR A 12 -7.22 24.96 -20.39
N LYS A 13 -7.97 23.93 -20.83
CA LYS A 13 -7.41 22.66 -21.32
C LYS A 13 -6.69 22.78 -22.66
N ASP A 14 -7.11 23.65 -23.58
CA ASP A 14 -6.38 23.89 -24.84
C ASP A 14 -5.01 24.54 -24.59
N ILE A 15 -4.88 25.34 -23.52
CA ILE A 15 -3.62 25.94 -23.10
C ILE A 15 -2.76 24.92 -22.34
N GLU A 16 -3.33 24.16 -21.38
CA GLU A 16 -2.64 23.06 -20.70
C GLU A 16 -2.20 21.94 -21.65
N ASN A 17 -3.02 21.57 -22.65
CA ASN A 17 -2.66 20.55 -23.65
C ASN A 17 -1.55 21.05 -24.59
N ARG A 18 -1.57 22.33 -24.99
CA ARG A 18 -0.48 22.91 -25.80
C ARG A 18 0.82 22.99 -25.02
N ASP A 19 0.77 23.40 -23.76
CA ASP A 19 1.96 23.44 -22.89
C ASP A 19 2.48 22.03 -22.60
N ASN A 20 1.58 21.06 -22.36
CA ASN A 20 1.95 19.66 -22.18
C ASN A 20 2.56 19.05 -23.46
N GLU A 21 2.06 19.36 -24.65
CA GLU A 21 2.66 18.90 -25.92
C GLU A 21 4.07 19.47 -26.15
N VAL A 22 4.30 20.74 -25.84
CA VAL A 22 5.62 21.37 -25.96
C VAL A 22 6.60 20.75 -24.95
N VAL A 23 6.15 20.45 -23.74
CA VAL A 23 6.98 19.78 -22.73
C VAL A 23 7.23 18.31 -23.09
N LEU A 24 6.24 17.60 -23.63
CA LEU A 24 6.36 16.22 -24.09
C LEU A 24 7.45 16.05 -25.14
N ARG A 25 7.62 17.01 -26.07
CA ARG A 25 8.72 17.00 -27.06
C ARG A 25 10.12 17.02 -26.43
N ARG A 26 10.26 17.44 -25.16
CA ARG A 26 11.52 17.44 -24.41
C ARG A 26 11.71 16.17 -23.57
N ILE A 27 10.65 15.41 -23.34
CA ILE A 27 10.61 14.22 -22.49
C ILE A 27 10.69 12.95 -23.35
N ILE A 28 9.91 12.93 -24.44
CA ILE A 28 9.87 11.84 -25.41
C ILE A 28 10.98 12.06 -26.45
N SER A 29 11.76 11.02 -26.71
CA SER A 29 12.85 11.02 -27.69
C SER A 29 13.07 9.60 -28.21
N PRO A 30 13.87 9.37 -29.27
CA PRO A 30 14.22 8.02 -29.69
C PRO A 30 14.84 7.17 -28.57
N LYS A 31 15.54 7.80 -27.61
CA LYS A 31 16.09 7.14 -26.42
C LYS A 31 15.03 6.85 -25.34
N TYR A 32 13.97 7.65 -25.29
CA TYR A 32 12.89 7.57 -24.30
C TYR A 32 11.53 7.66 -25.02
N PRO A 33 11.08 6.59 -25.68
CA PRO A 33 9.94 6.66 -26.59
C PRO A 33 8.58 6.65 -25.88
N ILE A 34 8.53 6.33 -24.59
CA ILE A 34 7.29 6.11 -23.84
C ILE A 34 6.69 7.45 -23.38
N ASP A 35 5.42 7.68 -23.66
CA ASP A 35 4.66 8.80 -23.12
C ASP A 35 4.27 8.54 -21.65
N PRO A 36 4.77 9.35 -20.69
CA PRO A 36 4.51 9.14 -19.28
C PRO A 36 3.03 9.35 -18.89
N TYR A 37 2.28 10.23 -19.57
CA TYR A 37 0.87 10.45 -19.26
C TYR A 37 0.01 9.28 -19.76
N GLU A 38 0.36 8.72 -20.91
CA GLU A 38 -0.27 7.49 -21.42
C GLU A 38 0.02 6.30 -20.51
N LEU A 39 1.29 6.14 -20.10
CA LEU A 39 1.71 5.07 -19.20
C LEU A 39 1.02 5.10 -17.83
N LEU A 40 0.75 6.30 -17.30
CA LEU A 40 -0.02 6.48 -16.06
C LEU A 40 -1.54 6.43 -16.26
N GLY A 41 -2.02 6.31 -17.51
CA GLY A 41 -3.44 6.19 -17.83
C GLY A 41 -4.22 7.51 -17.85
N PHE A 42 -3.56 8.67 -17.78
CA PHE A 42 -4.23 9.98 -17.88
C PHE A 42 -4.94 10.20 -19.23
N ARG A 43 -4.49 9.51 -20.28
CA ARG A 43 -5.09 9.59 -21.62
C ARG A 43 -6.27 8.63 -21.84
N ASN A 44 -6.56 7.77 -20.88
CA ASN A 44 -7.56 6.70 -21.01
C ASN A 44 -8.92 7.08 -20.40
N PHE A 45 -9.14 8.36 -20.16
CA PHE A 45 -10.40 8.85 -19.60
C PHE A 45 -11.48 8.78 -20.68
N LYS A 46 -12.64 8.25 -20.30
CA LYS A 46 -13.83 8.18 -21.13
C LYS A 46 -14.52 9.54 -21.20
N THR A 47 -15.35 9.75 -22.21
CA THR A 47 -16.14 10.97 -22.32
C THR A 47 -17.07 11.14 -21.11
N PRO A 48 -17.20 12.36 -20.56
CA PRO A 48 -18.12 12.64 -19.46
C PRO A 48 -19.54 12.20 -19.79
N ARG A 49 -20.18 11.43 -18.91
CA ARG A 49 -21.54 10.93 -19.13
C ARG A 49 -22.33 10.84 -17.83
N ILE A 50 -23.57 11.33 -17.86
CA ILE A 50 -24.57 11.06 -16.83
C ILE A 50 -25.41 9.88 -17.33
N VAL A 51 -25.39 8.78 -16.58
CA VAL A 51 -26.14 7.57 -16.91
C VAL A 51 -27.61 7.77 -16.49
N PRO A 52 -28.59 7.66 -17.41
CA PRO A 52 -30.02 7.74 -17.09
C PRO A 52 -30.46 6.70 -16.07
N LYS A 53 -31.51 6.97 -15.30
CA LYS A 53 -31.99 6.03 -14.26
C LYS A 53 -32.50 4.72 -14.85
N GLU A 54 -33.03 4.77 -16.06
CA GLU A 54 -33.64 3.65 -16.79
C GLU A 54 -32.60 2.72 -17.43
N GLU A 55 -31.35 3.17 -17.57
CA GLU A 55 -30.28 2.35 -18.11
C GLU A 55 -29.95 1.23 -17.12
N VAL A 56 -30.04 -0.02 -17.59
CA VAL A 56 -29.75 -1.22 -16.81
C VAL A 56 -28.27 -1.55 -16.95
N GLY A 57 -27.57 -1.63 -15.82
CA GLY A 57 -26.17 -2.03 -15.76
C GLY A 57 -25.99 -3.54 -15.72
N THR A 58 -24.74 -3.96 -15.52
CA THR A 58 -24.37 -5.36 -15.31
C THR A 58 -24.92 -5.88 -13.97
N PRO A 59 -24.95 -7.21 -13.74
CA PRO A 59 -25.43 -7.76 -12.48
C PRO A 59 -24.75 -7.24 -11.21
N VAL A 60 -23.46 -6.87 -11.26
CA VAL A 60 -22.81 -6.20 -10.11
C VAL A 60 -23.30 -4.76 -9.95
N GLN A 61 -23.41 -3.99 -11.04
CA GLN A 61 -23.93 -2.62 -10.98
C GLN A 61 -25.37 -2.57 -10.44
N GLU A 62 -26.23 -3.50 -10.89
CA GLU A 62 -27.62 -3.60 -10.46
C GLU A 62 -27.76 -3.99 -8.99
N PHE A 63 -26.82 -4.77 -8.44
CA PHE A 63 -26.80 -5.03 -7.00
C PHE A 63 -26.58 -3.75 -6.19
N PHE A 64 -25.76 -2.82 -6.70
CA PHE A 64 -25.49 -1.51 -6.10
C PHE A 64 -26.50 -0.42 -6.48
N ARG A 65 -27.52 -0.73 -7.30
CA ARG A 65 -28.59 0.21 -7.61
C ARG A 65 -29.31 0.63 -6.33
N ASP A 66 -29.45 1.93 -6.16
CA ASP A 66 -30.02 2.60 -4.98
C ASP A 66 -29.34 2.18 -3.66
N ALA A 67 -28.12 1.62 -3.73
CA ALA A 67 -27.40 1.23 -2.54
C ALA A 67 -26.90 2.44 -1.78
N THR A 68 -26.94 2.34 -0.45
CA THR A 68 -26.37 3.33 0.46
C THR A 68 -25.26 2.64 1.23
N VAL A 69 -24.04 3.10 1.03
CA VAL A 69 -22.81 2.48 1.55
C VAL A 69 -22.29 3.26 2.74
N PHE A 70 -21.97 2.57 3.83
CA PHE A 70 -21.19 3.13 4.93
C PHE A 70 -19.76 2.57 4.90
N LEU A 71 -18.77 3.45 4.84
CA LEU A 71 -17.36 3.08 4.70
C LEU A 71 -16.52 3.63 5.86
N THR A 72 -15.99 2.72 6.67
CA THR A 72 -14.91 3.07 7.60
C THR A 72 -13.56 2.94 6.90
N GLY A 73 -12.63 3.87 7.20
CA GLY A 73 -11.31 3.85 6.57
C GLY A 73 -11.30 4.40 5.14
N GLY A 74 -12.37 5.07 4.70
CA GLY A 74 -12.47 5.68 3.36
C GLY A 74 -11.41 6.76 3.10
N THR A 75 -10.81 7.32 4.14
CA THR A 75 -9.68 8.26 4.02
C THR A 75 -8.33 7.59 3.76
N GLY A 76 -8.23 6.26 3.90
CA GLY A 76 -7.01 5.48 3.70
C GLY A 76 -6.82 5.02 2.25
N PHE A 77 -5.69 4.36 1.99
CA PHE A 77 -5.27 3.91 0.66
C PHE A 77 -6.34 3.07 -0.08
N LEU A 78 -6.72 1.93 0.48
CA LEU A 78 -7.75 1.05 -0.11
C LEU A 78 -9.12 1.73 -0.20
N GLY A 79 -9.50 2.46 0.85
CA GLY A 79 -10.81 3.11 0.95
C GLY A 79 -11.04 4.17 -0.14
N GLN A 80 -10.01 4.93 -0.50
CA GLN A 80 -10.10 5.93 -1.57
C GLN A 80 -10.34 5.27 -2.94
N VAL A 81 -9.64 4.17 -3.23
CA VAL A 81 -9.83 3.42 -4.48
C VAL A 81 -11.22 2.79 -4.54
N LEU A 82 -11.72 2.29 -3.41
CA LEU A 82 -13.08 1.77 -3.30
C LEU A 82 -14.14 2.85 -3.57
N ILE A 83 -13.99 4.04 -2.98
CA ILE A 83 -14.89 5.18 -3.23
C ILE A 83 -14.87 5.54 -4.71
N GLU A 84 -13.68 5.71 -5.29
CA GLU A 84 -13.52 6.08 -6.70
C GLU A 84 -14.20 5.06 -7.61
N LYS A 85 -13.94 3.76 -7.36
CA LYS A 85 -14.48 2.68 -8.17
C LYS A 85 -16.00 2.60 -8.09
N LEU A 86 -16.57 2.68 -6.88
CA LEU A 86 -18.02 2.65 -6.70
C LEU A 86 -18.70 3.83 -7.38
N LEU A 87 -18.18 5.05 -7.21
CA LEU A 87 -18.79 6.24 -7.80
C LEU A 87 -18.66 6.27 -9.34
N ARG A 88 -17.55 5.76 -9.89
CA ARG A 88 -17.35 5.73 -11.34
C ARG A 88 -18.10 4.60 -12.02
N CYS A 89 -18.16 3.42 -11.39
CA CYS A 89 -18.63 2.20 -12.02
C CYS A 89 -20.00 1.74 -11.54
N CYS A 90 -20.56 2.27 -10.46
CA CYS A 90 -21.93 1.99 -10.02
C CYS A 90 -22.78 3.28 -10.14
N PRO A 91 -23.21 3.64 -11.36
CA PRO A 91 -23.81 4.95 -11.63
C PRO A 91 -25.11 5.21 -10.85
N HIS A 92 -25.86 4.17 -10.48
CA HIS A 92 -27.12 4.31 -9.74
C HIS A 92 -26.97 4.11 -8.23
N ILE A 93 -25.75 4.15 -7.70
CA ILE A 93 -25.56 4.19 -6.24
C ILE A 93 -26.24 5.46 -5.68
N ASN A 94 -26.96 5.31 -4.56
CA ASN A 94 -27.69 6.41 -3.95
C ASN A 94 -26.72 7.32 -3.17
N GLN A 95 -26.01 6.77 -2.20
CA GLN A 95 -25.13 7.56 -1.33
C GLN A 95 -23.98 6.72 -0.75
N ILE A 96 -22.81 7.33 -0.58
CA ILE A 96 -21.68 6.79 0.18
C ILE A 96 -21.38 7.71 1.38
N TYR A 97 -21.55 7.18 2.59
CA TYR A 97 -21.17 7.83 3.85
C TYR A 97 -19.78 7.38 4.29
N VAL A 98 -18.83 8.32 4.34
CA VAL A 98 -17.46 8.05 4.77
C VAL A 98 -17.25 8.45 6.22
N LEU A 99 -16.83 7.51 7.07
CA LEU A 99 -16.45 7.83 8.46
C LEU A 99 -15.11 8.58 8.48
N VAL A 100 -15.14 9.84 8.93
CA VAL A 100 -13.96 10.72 8.99
C VAL A 100 -13.65 11.12 10.43
N ARG A 101 -12.45 10.73 10.87
CA ARG A 101 -11.94 11.08 12.20
C ARG A 101 -11.62 12.57 12.33
N VAL A 102 -11.94 13.15 13.48
CA VAL A 102 -11.41 14.45 13.90
C VAL A 102 -9.90 14.33 14.13
N LYS A 103 -9.11 15.30 13.67
CA LYS A 103 -7.67 15.40 13.98
C LYS A 103 -7.36 16.79 14.52
N ARG A 104 -6.35 16.88 15.39
CA ARG A 104 -5.80 18.15 15.86
C ARG A 104 -5.41 18.99 14.63
N ASN A 105 -6.01 20.18 14.50
CA ASN A 105 -5.78 21.17 13.43
C ASN A 105 -6.41 20.91 12.05
N LYS A 106 -7.27 19.89 11.86
CA LYS A 106 -8.05 19.74 10.61
C LYS A 106 -9.46 19.24 10.90
N SER A 107 -10.48 19.94 10.41
CA SER A 107 -11.86 19.49 10.55
C SER A 107 -12.13 18.23 9.70
N PRO A 108 -13.12 17.39 10.05
CA PRO A 108 -13.55 16.29 9.19
C PRO A 108 -13.90 16.73 7.76
N ALA A 109 -14.52 17.90 7.60
CA ALA A 109 -14.85 18.50 6.32
C ALA A 109 -13.59 18.75 5.48
N ASP A 110 -12.60 19.46 6.01
CA ASP A 110 -11.36 19.78 5.29
C ASP A 110 -10.62 18.51 4.87
N ARG A 111 -10.60 17.51 5.76
CA ARG A 111 -9.97 16.21 5.48
C ARG A 111 -10.68 15.49 4.34
N PHE A 112 -12.01 15.50 4.35
CA PHE A 112 -12.82 14.87 3.31
C PHE A 112 -12.60 15.54 1.95
N GLU A 113 -12.64 16.88 1.90
CA GLU A 113 -12.38 17.63 0.66
C GLU A 113 -10.95 17.43 0.14
N THR A 114 -9.95 17.43 1.04
CA THR A 114 -8.55 17.18 0.64
C THR A 114 -8.38 15.85 -0.08
N ILE A 115 -9.10 14.81 0.33
CA ILE A 115 -9.00 13.48 -0.29
C ILE A 115 -9.60 13.51 -1.70
N LEU A 116 -10.75 14.17 -1.87
CA LEU A 116 -11.42 14.30 -3.16
C LEU A 116 -10.67 15.20 -4.14
N GLN A 117 -9.59 15.88 -3.72
CA GLN A 117 -8.67 16.64 -4.57
C GLN A 117 -7.48 15.81 -5.06
N ASP A 118 -7.24 14.61 -4.53
CA ASP A 118 -6.14 13.77 -4.99
C ASP A 118 -6.32 13.40 -6.48
N SER A 119 -5.20 13.19 -7.17
CA SER A 119 -5.15 12.74 -8.56
C SER A 119 -5.90 11.42 -8.81
N LEU A 120 -6.05 10.56 -7.80
CA LEU A 120 -6.87 9.35 -7.90
C LEU A 120 -8.25 9.64 -8.47
N PHE A 121 -8.86 10.74 -8.03
CA PHE A 121 -10.21 11.12 -8.41
C PHE A 121 -10.25 11.98 -9.69
N ASP A 122 -9.13 12.24 -10.37
CA ASP A 122 -9.10 13.00 -11.64
C ASP A 122 -10.05 12.39 -12.67
N ARG A 123 -9.96 11.06 -12.83
CA ARG A 123 -10.80 10.32 -13.76
C ARG A 123 -12.27 10.43 -13.38
N LEU A 124 -12.61 10.21 -12.12
CA LEU A 124 -13.98 10.34 -11.61
C LEU A 124 -14.54 11.75 -11.83
N ARG A 125 -13.76 12.79 -11.48
CA ARG A 125 -14.14 14.20 -11.65
C ARG A 125 -14.43 14.54 -13.10
N TYR A 126 -13.70 13.93 -14.04
CA TYR A 126 -13.91 14.13 -15.46
C TYR A 126 -15.11 13.31 -15.99
N GLU A 127 -15.13 12.00 -15.72
CA GLU A 127 -16.11 11.07 -16.33
C GLU A 127 -17.52 11.20 -15.73
N VAL A 128 -17.64 11.56 -14.45
CA VAL A 128 -18.92 11.55 -13.70
C VAL A 128 -19.19 12.91 -13.06
N PRO A 129 -19.76 13.89 -13.80
CA PRO A 129 -19.89 15.27 -13.33
C PRO A 129 -20.66 15.45 -12.01
N ASN A 130 -21.61 14.57 -11.71
CA ASN A 130 -22.48 14.63 -10.53
C ASN A 130 -22.05 13.69 -9.39
N PHE A 131 -20.84 13.15 -9.40
CA PHE A 131 -20.38 12.21 -8.37
C PHE A 131 -20.49 12.80 -6.94
N ARG A 132 -20.34 14.13 -6.81
CA ARG A 132 -20.31 14.83 -5.52
C ARG A 132 -21.64 14.76 -4.76
N GLU A 133 -22.76 14.59 -5.48
CA GLU A 133 -24.11 14.43 -4.90
C GLU A 133 -24.27 13.08 -4.19
N LYS A 134 -23.44 12.09 -4.52
CA LYS A 134 -23.54 10.69 -4.06
C LYS A 134 -22.55 10.33 -2.96
N ILE A 135 -21.85 11.32 -2.40
CA ILE A 135 -20.85 11.08 -1.36
C ILE A 135 -20.90 12.18 -0.29
N SER A 136 -20.92 11.76 0.97
CA SER A 136 -20.79 12.65 2.12
C SER A 136 -19.94 12.00 3.20
N TYR A 137 -19.57 12.77 4.22
CA TYR A 137 -18.89 12.24 5.39
C TYR A 137 -19.79 12.27 6.62
N VAL A 138 -19.46 11.43 7.59
CA VAL A 138 -19.95 11.51 8.97
C VAL A 138 -18.75 11.60 9.89
N SER A 139 -18.87 12.34 10.99
CA SER A 139 -17.78 12.48 11.95
C SER A 139 -17.79 11.32 12.94
N GLY A 140 -16.64 10.71 13.18
CA GLY A 140 -16.52 9.66 14.18
C GLY A 140 -15.19 8.92 14.12
N CYS A 141 -14.98 8.01 15.05
CA CYS A 141 -13.78 7.19 15.15
C CYS A 141 -14.12 5.79 15.63
N ILE A 142 -13.50 4.78 15.00
CA ILE A 142 -13.77 3.37 15.31
C ILE A 142 -13.35 2.97 16.72
N ASP A 143 -12.49 3.73 17.40
CA ASP A 143 -12.05 3.44 18.77
C ASP A 143 -12.97 4.02 19.86
N GLN A 144 -14.12 4.58 19.46
CA GLN A 144 -15.15 5.12 20.35
C GLN A 144 -16.40 4.24 20.33
N PRO A 145 -17.17 4.20 21.43
CA PRO A 145 -18.46 3.54 21.47
C PRO A 145 -19.37 3.98 20.32
N LEU A 146 -19.97 3.03 19.62
CA LEU A 146 -20.83 3.27 18.45
C LEU A 146 -20.18 4.18 17.40
N LEU A 147 -18.86 4.03 17.24
CA LEU A 147 -18.00 4.81 16.33
C LEU A 147 -17.96 6.31 16.65
N GLY A 148 -18.44 6.75 17.81
CA GLY A 148 -18.53 8.16 18.17
C GLY A 148 -19.45 8.98 17.26
N LEU A 149 -20.42 8.31 16.62
CA LEU A 149 -21.42 8.96 15.77
C LEU A 149 -22.38 9.82 16.61
N SER A 150 -22.82 10.94 16.05
CA SER A 150 -23.96 11.67 16.62
C SER A 150 -25.23 10.83 16.51
N GLU A 151 -26.24 11.11 17.34
CA GLU A 151 -27.53 10.43 17.24
C GLU A 151 -28.17 10.62 15.85
N GLU A 152 -27.99 11.80 15.25
CA GLU A 152 -28.47 12.11 13.90
C GLU A 152 -27.78 11.24 12.84
N ASP A 153 -26.44 11.18 12.85
CA ASP A 153 -25.69 10.38 11.87
C ASP A 153 -25.90 8.88 12.07
N ARG A 154 -26.03 8.43 13.32
CA ARG A 154 -26.38 7.04 13.66
C ARG A 154 -27.77 6.69 13.16
N SER A 155 -28.75 7.58 13.29
CA SER A 155 -30.10 7.38 12.75
C SER A 155 -30.08 7.30 11.22
N LYS A 156 -29.36 8.19 10.53
CA LYS A 156 -29.17 8.11 9.07
C LYS A 156 -28.56 6.76 8.66
N ILE A 157 -27.49 6.34 9.32
CA ILE A 157 -26.84 5.05 9.04
C ILE A 157 -27.79 3.89 9.30
N SER A 158 -28.46 3.83 10.45
CA SER A 158 -29.39 2.77 10.81
C SER A 158 -30.55 2.62 9.82
N ASN A 159 -31.08 3.73 9.32
CA ASN A 159 -32.25 3.74 8.44
C ASN A 159 -31.90 3.50 6.96
N ASP A 160 -30.85 4.16 6.46
CA ASP A 160 -30.65 4.30 5.01
C ASP A 160 -29.57 3.36 4.47
N VAL A 161 -28.57 3.00 5.28
CA VAL A 161 -27.45 2.15 4.84
C VAL A 161 -27.92 0.72 4.62
N ASN A 162 -27.37 0.09 3.60
CA ASN A 162 -27.58 -1.33 3.34
C ASN A 162 -26.29 -2.10 3.04
N ILE A 163 -25.16 -1.42 2.88
CA ILE A 163 -23.84 -2.05 2.69
C ILE A 163 -22.82 -1.38 3.59
N ILE A 164 -22.04 -2.17 4.32
CA ILE A 164 -20.96 -1.67 5.17
C ILE A 164 -19.62 -2.24 4.70
N TYR A 165 -18.64 -1.36 4.50
CA TYR A 165 -17.25 -1.74 4.33
C TYR A 165 -16.44 -1.30 5.54
N HIS A 166 -15.83 -2.27 6.22
CA HIS A 166 -14.91 -2.02 7.32
C HIS A 166 -13.46 -2.15 6.85
N CYS A 167 -12.89 -1.03 6.37
CA CYS A 167 -11.50 -0.94 5.94
C CYS A 167 -10.58 -0.24 6.96
N ALA A 168 -11.15 0.37 8.00
CA ALA A 168 -10.36 1.10 9.00
C ALA A 168 -9.51 0.15 9.86
N ALA A 169 -8.21 0.47 9.97
CA ALA A 169 -7.27 -0.22 10.85
C ALA A 169 -6.08 0.69 11.17
N THR A 170 -5.37 0.41 12.27
CA THR A 170 -3.96 0.77 12.37
C THR A 170 -3.13 -0.33 11.69
N VAL A 171 -2.34 0.07 10.69
CA VAL A 171 -1.49 -0.84 9.88
C VAL A 171 -0.01 -0.72 10.25
N ASN A 172 0.30 0.00 11.33
CA ASN A 172 1.65 0.16 11.82
C ASN A 172 2.06 -1.11 12.60
N PHE A 173 3.09 -1.82 12.11
CA PHE A 173 3.56 -3.05 12.74
C PHE A 173 4.26 -2.81 14.08
N ASN A 174 4.70 -1.56 14.35
CA ASN A 174 5.32 -1.15 15.60
C ASN A 174 4.35 -0.33 16.48
N GLU A 175 3.03 -0.49 16.28
CA GLU A 175 2.03 0.13 17.16
C GLU A 175 1.98 -0.61 18.50
N MET A 176 1.79 0.16 19.58
CA MET A 176 1.62 -0.42 20.92
C MET A 176 0.45 -1.41 20.93
N LEU A 177 0.61 -2.53 21.65
CA LEU A 177 -0.38 -3.60 21.68
C LEU A 177 -1.77 -3.08 22.05
N ALA A 178 -1.88 -2.32 23.14
CA ALA A 178 -3.15 -1.79 23.63
C ALA A 178 -3.88 -0.95 22.56
N LYS A 179 -3.14 -0.14 21.80
CA LYS A 179 -3.71 0.68 20.73
C LYS A 179 -4.07 -0.14 19.49
N ALA A 180 -3.27 -1.14 19.13
CA ALA A 180 -3.58 -2.07 18.06
C ALA A 180 -4.89 -2.84 18.34
N ILE A 181 -5.04 -3.38 19.55
CA ILE A 181 -6.29 -4.06 19.98
C ILE A 181 -7.48 -3.11 20.01
N LYS A 182 -7.32 -1.91 20.59
CA LYS A 182 -8.40 -0.92 20.67
C LYS A 182 -8.93 -0.52 19.29
N VAL A 183 -8.04 -0.31 18.32
CA VAL A 183 -8.43 0.12 16.98
C VAL A 183 -8.92 -1.06 16.14
N ASN A 184 -8.12 -2.13 16.03
CA ASN A 184 -8.39 -3.20 15.06
C ASN A 184 -9.38 -4.25 15.57
N THR A 185 -9.41 -4.51 16.89
CA THR A 185 -10.27 -5.54 17.48
C THR A 185 -11.51 -4.91 18.11
N MET A 186 -11.36 -4.05 19.12
CA MET A 186 -12.50 -3.38 19.76
C MET A 186 -13.24 -2.47 18.77
N GLY A 187 -12.52 -1.76 17.90
CA GLY A 187 -13.18 -0.95 16.87
C GLY A 187 -13.97 -1.77 15.85
N THR A 188 -13.58 -3.03 15.61
CA THR A 188 -14.40 -3.96 14.82
C THR A 188 -15.69 -4.30 15.56
N ARG A 189 -15.65 -4.52 16.88
CA ARG A 189 -16.84 -4.70 17.73
C ARG A 189 -17.80 -3.51 17.63
N GLU A 190 -17.28 -2.28 17.64
CA GLU A 190 -18.12 -1.09 17.52
C GLU A 190 -18.76 -0.96 16.13
N VAL A 191 -18.08 -1.38 15.07
CA VAL A 191 -18.70 -1.46 13.73
C VAL A 191 -19.80 -2.53 13.69
N ILE A 192 -19.57 -3.68 14.33
CA ILE A 192 -20.59 -4.74 14.45
C ILE A 192 -21.83 -4.21 15.18
N LYS A 193 -21.67 -3.49 16.29
CA LYS A 193 -22.79 -2.88 17.02
C LYS A 193 -23.61 -1.94 16.14
N VAL A 194 -22.95 -1.05 15.38
CA VAL A 194 -23.64 -0.18 14.41
C VAL A 194 -24.31 -0.99 13.30
N ALA A 195 -23.65 -2.04 12.79
CA ALA A 195 -24.22 -2.90 11.76
C ALA A 195 -25.51 -3.61 12.22
N ARG A 196 -25.60 -3.99 13.50
CA ARG A 196 -26.81 -4.58 14.09
C ARG A 196 -27.99 -3.62 14.17
N GLU A 197 -27.74 -2.32 14.15
CA GLU A 197 -28.78 -1.29 14.14
C GLU A 197 -29.28 -0.98 12.72
N VAL A 198 -28.58 -1.43 11.69
CA VAL A 198 -28.95 -1.19 10.30
C VAL A 198 -30.13 -2.07 9.92
N LYS A 199 -31.25 -1.44 9.57
CA LYS A 199 -32.54 -2.12 9.34
C LYS A 199 -32.57 -3.02 8.11
N SER A 200 -31.77 -2.70 7.10
CA SER A 200 -31.80 -3.37 5.79
C SER A 200 -30.42 -3.82 5.32
N LEU A 201 -29.57 -4.26 6.25
CA LEU A 201 -28.20 -4.69 5.95
C LEU A 201 -28.19 -5.85 4.94
N LYS A 202 -27.64 -5.59 3.75
CA LYS A 202 -27.42 -6.58 2.69
C LYS A 202 -26.05 -7.25 2.81
N ALA A 203 -25.02 -6.50 3.22
CA ALA A 203 -23.66 -7.04 3.37
C ALA A 203 -22.79 -6.18 4.30
N LEU A 204 -21.93 -6.84 5.09
CA LEU A 204 -20.83 -6.26 5.85
C LEU A 204 -19.51 -6.94 5.44
N LEU A 205 -18.57 -6.17 4.91
CA LEU A 205 -17.27 -6.69 4.48
C LEU A 205 -16.18 -6.18 5.40
N TYR A 206 -15.52 -7.11 6.10
CA TYR A 206 -14.36 -6.81 6.92
C TYR A 206 -13.07 -7.01 6.13
N VAL A 207 -12.27 -5.95 5.98
CA VAL A 207 -10.94 -6.06 5.36
C VAL A 207 -9.91 -6.41 6.42
N SER A 208 -9.41 -7.64 6.33
CA SER A 208 -8.34 -8.17 7.15
C SER A 208 -7.02 -8.22 6.35
N THR A 209 -6.20 -9.25 6.53
CA THR A 209 -4.99 -9.49 5.74
C THR A 209 -4.73 -10.98 5.58
N ALA A 210 -4.15 -11.41 4.45
CA ALA A 210 -3.72 -12.79 4.25
C ALA A 210 -2.73 -13.24 5.33
N TYR A 211 -2.01 -12.29 5.92
CA TYR A 211 -1.03 -12.54 6.97
C TYR A 211 -1.60 -12.66 8.39
N SER A 212 -2.92 -12.58 8.59
CA SER A 212 -3.52 -12.72 9.93
C SER A 212 -3.12 -14.03 10.61
N PHE A 213 -2.92 -15.09 9.83
CA PHE A 213 -2.47 -16.40 10.32
C PHE A 213 -1.12 -16.81 9.71
N CYS A 214 -0.22 -15.83 9.53
CA CYS A 214 1.13 -16.05 8.98
C CYS A 214 2.09 -16.83 9.89
N ASN A 215 1.63 -17.23 11.08
CA ASN A 215 2.26 -18.25 11.93
C ASN A 215 2.07 -19.68 11.34
N HIS A 216 1.19 -19.85 10.35
CA HIS A 216 1.07 -21.06 9.53
C HIS A 216 1.65 -20.84 8.13
N ILE A 217 2.23 -21.88 7.53
CA ILE A 217 2.75 -21.81 6.14
C ILE A 217 1.62 -21.98 5.13
N ASP A 218 0.74 -22.99 5.33
CA ASP A 218 -0.47 -23.20 4.51
C ASP A 218 -1.64 -22.46 5.16
N VAL A 219 -2.01 -21.33 4.56
CA VAL A 219 -3.04 -20.42 5.04
C VAL A 219 -4.26 -20.54 4.12
N GLY A 220 -5.26 -21.26 4.61
CA GLY A 220 -6.53 -21.50 3.96
C GLY A 220 -7.56 -20.40 4.21
N GLU A 221 -8.71 -20.52 3.54
CA GLU A 221 -9.89 -19.66 3.72
C GLU A 221 -10.73 -20.13 4.92
N LYS A 222 -10.06 -20.24 6.07
CA LYS A 222 -10.63 -20.66 7.36
C LYS A 222 -9.98 -19.90 8.51
N LEU A 223 -10.55 -20.04 9.70
CA LEU A 223 -9.92 -19.57 10.94
C LEU A 223 -9.05 -20.66 11.55
N TYR A 224 -8.02 -20.21 12.28
CA TYR A 224 -7.08 -21.07 12.99
C TYR A 224 -7.17 -20.78 14.49
N PRO A 225 -7.00 -21.80 15.36
CA PRO A 225 -7.02 -21.61 16.81
C PRO A 225 -6.04 -20.53 17.26
N MET A 226 -6.44 -19.73 18.25
CA MET A 226 -5.57 -18.76 18.93
C MET A 226 -5.30 -19.22 20.36
N HIS A 227 -4.17 -18.79 20.93
CA HIS A 227 -3.82 -19.07 22.32
C HIS A 227 -4.53 -18.17 23.33
N ILE A 228 -5.19 -17.12 22.87
CA ILE A 228 -5.98 -16.19 23.68
C ILE A 228 -7.25 -15.83 22.93
N GLU A 229 -8.38 -15.83 23.63
CA GLU A 229 -9.66 -15.46 23.06
C GLU A 229 -9.80 -13.92 22.93
N PRO A 230 -10.54 -13.41 21.93
CA PRO A 230 -10.74 -11.96 21.75
C PRO A 230 -11.25 -11.26 23.00
N GLU A 231 -12.21 -11.86 23.72
CA GLU A 231 -12.79 -11.29 24.94
C GLU A 231 -11.75 -11.12 26.05
N ALA A 232 -10.94 -12.16 26.29
CA ALA A 232 -9.88 -12.12 27.29
C ALA A 232 -8.81 -11.06 26.95
N MET A 233 -8.45 -10.92 25.67
CA MET A 233 -7.50 -9.87 25.26
C MET A 233 -8.09 -8.46 25.44
N ILE A 234 -9.39 -8.28 25.20
CA ILE A 234 -10.06 -6.99 25.41
C ILE A 234 -10.09 -6.64 26.90
N GLU A 235 -10.48 -7.59 27.76
CA GLU A 235 -10.46 -7.39 29.23
C GLU A 235 -9.06 -7.02 29.74
N LEU A 236 -8.01 -7.66 29.22
CA LEU A 236 -6.63 -7.32 29.56
C LEU A 236 -6.26 -5.89 29.17
N VAL A 237 -6.72 -5.41 28.01
CA VAL A 237 -6.48 -4.03 27.54
C VAL A 237 -7.24 -3.00 28.37
N GLU A 238 -8.40 -3.36 28.91
CA GLU A 238 -9.19 -2.50 29.79
C GLU A 238 -8.63 -2.44 31.22
N GLN A 239 -8.04 -3.53 31.70
CA GLN A 239 -7.53 -3.64 33.07
C GLN A 239 -6.08 -3.18 33.25
N LYS A 240 -5.21 -3.41 32.27
CA LYS A 240 -3.78 -3.06 32.34
C LYS A 240 -3.48 -1.73 31.69
N SER A 241 -2.47 -1.03 32.19
CA SER A 241 -1.95 0.16 31.52
C SER A 241 -1.26 -0.21 30.20
N ALA A 242 -1.24 0.74 29.25
CA ALA A 242 -0.60 0.51 27.95
C ALA A 242 0.90 0.18 28.07
N THR A 243 1.60 0.73 29.07
CA THR A 243 3.03 0.49 29.31
C THR A 243 3.30 -0.92 29.84
N GLU A 244 2.44 -1.42 30.74
CA GLU A 244 2.55 -2.79 31.26
C GLU A 244 2.33 -3.81 30.14
N LEU A 245 1.29 -3.63 29.32
CA LEU A 245 1.01 -4.49 28.17
C LEU A 245 2.14 -4.49 27.15
N GLU A 246 2.78 -3.34 26.93
CA GLU A 246 3.89 -3.24 26.00
C GLU A 246 5.14 -3.95 26.51
N THR A 247 5.38 -3.94 27.83
CA THR A 247 6.49 -4.67 28.45
C THR A 247 6.34 -6.18 28.30
N GLU A 248 5.09 -6.66 28.27
CA GLU A 248 4.72 -8.07 28.14
C GLU A 248 4.30 -8.45 26.70
N VAL A 249 4.47 -7.58 25.71
CA VAL A 249 3.88 -7.75 24.36
C VAL A 249 4.24 -9.09 23.72
N ALA A 250 5.49 -9.53 23.88
CA ALA A 250 5.99 -10.80 23.36
C ALA A 250 5.21 -12.01 23.90
N THR A 251 4.74 -11.94 25.15
CA THR A 251 3.93 -12.99 25.80
C THR A 251 2.55 -13.10 25.16
N TYR A 252 1.98 -11.99 24.70
CA TYR A 252 0.66 -11.94 24.09
C TYR A 252 0.68 -12.23 22.60
N ILE A 253 1.63 -11.69 21.84
CA ILE A 253 1.68 -11.91 20.39
C ILE A 253 2.29 -13.27 20.03
N LYS A 254 3.13 -13.86 20.89
CA LYS A 254 3.76 -15.19 20.70
C LYS A 254 4.26 -15.44 19.28
N ASP A 255 3.56 -16.28 18.54
CA ASP A 255 3.93 -16.76 17.20
C ASP A 255 3.68 -15.71 16.10
N TRP A 256 2.98 -14.63 16.42
CA TRP A 256 2.75 -13.54 15.48
C TRP A 256 3.95 -12.58 15.45
N PRO A 257 4.42 -12.19 14.26
CA PRO A 257 5.60 -11.35 14.10
C PRO A 257 5.43 -9.90 14.56
N ASN A 258 4.20 -9.43 14.71
CA ASN A 258 3.89 -8.05 15.12
C ASN A 258 2.45 -7.91 15.61
N THR A 259 2.19 -6.78 16.27
CA THR A 259 0.88 -6.44 16.86
C THR A 259 -0.23 -6.27 15.82
N TYR A 260 0.11 -5.84 14.59
CA TYR A 260 -0.86 -5.64 13.52
C TYR A 260 -1.52 -6.97 13.09
N VAL A 261 -0.74 -7.96 12.67
CA VAL A 261 -1.31 -9.24 12.21
C VAL A 261 -2.02 -10.00 13.33
N PHE A 262 -1.51 -9.89 14.57
CA PHE A 262 -2.16 -10.45 15.75
C PHE A 262 -3.54 -9.82 16.02
N SER A 263 -3.63 -8.49 16.01
CA SER A 263 -4.89 -7.77 16.22
C SER A 263 -5.93 -8.06 15.12
N LYS A 264 -5.47 -8.30 13.88
CA LYS A 264 -6.33 -8.73 12.77
C LYS A 264 -6.87 -10.14 12.96
N ALA A 265 -6.03 -11.09 13.39
CA ALA A 265 -6.48 -12.44 13.75
C ALA A 265 -7.55 -12.43 14.85
N LEU A 266 -7.35 -11.60 15.89
CA LEU A 266 -8.33 -11.42 16.97
C LEU A 266 -9.66 -10.86 16.48
N ALA A 267 -9.62 -9.85 15.60
CA ALA A 267 -10.82 -9.25 15.02
C ALA A 267 -11.61 -10.23 14.13
N GLU A 268 -10.93 -11.13 13.43
CA GLU A 268 -11.60 -12.16 12.65
C GLU A 268 -12.32 -13.20 13.52
N TRP A 269 -11.70 -13.61 14.62
CA TRP A 269 -12.35 -14.49 15.61
C TRP A 269 -13.55 -13.82 16.27
N LEU A 270 -13.41 -12.54 16.61
CA LEU A 270 -14.48 -11.72 17.15
C LEU A 270 -15.68 -11.68 16.19
N ILE A 271 -15.45 -11.44 14.90
CA ILE A 271 -16.48 -11.47 13.85
C ILE A 271 -17.16 -12.84 13.84
N LEU A 272 -16.41 -13.94 13.80
CA LEU A 272 -17.02 -15.27 13.75
C LEU A 272 -17.98 -15.52 14.94
N LYS A 273 -17.58 -15.10 16.15
CA LYS A 273 -18.38 -15.28 17.36
C LYS A 273 -19.61 -14.37 17.43
N GLU A 274 -19.45 -13.12 17.02
CA GLU A 274 -20.46 -12.08 17.26
C GLU A 274 -21.41 -11.84 16.10
N VAL A 275 -21.20 -12.37 14.89
CA VAL A 275 -22.02 -12.01 13.71
C VAL A 275 -22.42 -13.18 12.79
N SER A 276 -22.64 -14.37 13.35
CA SER A 276 -23.14 -15.53 12.58
C SER A 276 -24.52 -15.32 11.94
N ASP A 277 -25.30 -14.36 12.46
CA ASP A 277 -26.64 -13.98 11.99
C ASP A 277 -26.64 -12.84 10.95
N LEU A 278 -25.51 -12.18 10.70
CA LEU A 278 -25.42 -11.06 9.76
C LEU A 278 -24.79 -11.51 8.42
N PRO A 279 -25.10 -10.85 7.29
CA PRO A 279 -24.46 -11.12 6.00
C PRO A 279 -23.01 -10.60 5.96
N VAL A 280 -22.08 -11.33 6.57
CA VAL A 280 -20.69 -10.88 6.75
C VAL A 280 -19.71 -11.71 5.91
N ALA A 281 -18.63 -11.08 5.44
CA ALA A 281 -17.44 -11.79 5.00
C ALA A 281 -16.14 -11.13 5.47
N ILE A 282 -15.11 -11.95 5.55
CA ILE A 282 -13.74 -11.53 5.83
C ILE A 282 -12.96 -11.56 4.51
N PHE A 283 -12.40 -10.41 4.13
CA PHE A 283 -11.58 -10.28 2.92
C PHE A 283 -10.12 -10.06 3.32
N ARG A 284 -9.23 -10.98 2.94
CA ARG A 284 -7.82 -11.06 3.33
C ARG A 284 -6.90 -10.80 2.12
N PRO A 285 -6.58 -9.55 1.78
CA PRO A 285 -5.57 -9.26 0.79
C PRO A 285 -4.16 -9.53 1.34
N SER A 286 -3.25 -9.94 0.47
CA SER A 286 -1.80 -9.89 0.75
C SER A 286 -1.27 -8.46 0.73
N ILE A 287 0.02 -8.22 0.42
CA ILE A 287 0.59 -6.87 0.45
C ILE A 287 -0.04 -6.03 -0.67
N VAL A 288 -0.91 -5.11 -0.30
CA VAL A 288 -1.57 -4.22 -1.26
C VAL A 288 -0.58 -3.14 -1.72
N ILE A 289 -0.37 -3.08 -3.03
CA ILE A 289 0.54 -2.14 -3.70
C ILE A 289 -0.24 -1.23 -4.67
N SER A 290 0.45 -0.43 -5.48
CA SER A 290 -0.18 0.54 -6.39
C SER A 290 -1.25 -0.06 -7.30
N THR A 291 -2.03 0.80 -7.93
CA THR A 291 -2.97 0.38 -8.98
C THR A 291 -2.24 -0.20 -10.19
N TRP A 292 -2.83 -1.21 -10.84
CA TRP A 292 -2.32 -1.74 -12.11
C TRP A 292 -2.92 -1.00 -13.31
N LYS A 293 -4.25 -0.88 -13.37
CA LYS A 293 -5.00 -0.36 -14.51
C LYS A 293 -5.74 0.94 -14.22
N GLU A 294 -6.44 1.02 -13.10
CA GLU A 294 -7.42 2.08 -12.87
C GLU A 294 -7.41 2.65 -11.44
N PRO A 295 -7.92 3.88 -11.23
CA PRO A 295 -8.30 4.86 -12.26
C PRO A 295 -7.10 5.47 -13.00
N LEU A 296 -5.95 5.49 -12.34
CA LEU A 296 -4.64 5.84 -12.88
C LEU A 296 -3.69 4.69 -12.57
N ARG A 297 -2.74 4.39 -13.46
CA ARG A 297 -1.78 3.29 -13.29
C ARG A 297 -0.63 3.72 -12.38
N GLY A 298 -0.14 2.84 -11.52
CA GLY A 298 0.94 3.15 -10.59
C GLY A 298 0.57 4.11 -9.45
N TRP A 299 -0.71 4.44 -9.28
CA TRP A 299 -1.15 5.32 -8.21
C TRP A 299 -0.92 4.71 -6.84
N VAL A 300 -0.28 5.50 -5.97
CA VAL A 300 0.05 5.15 -4.59
C VAL A 300 0.18 6.44 -3.76
N ASN A 301 -0.29 6.39 -2.51
CA ASN A 301 -0.28 7.57 -1.63
C ASN A 301 0.39 7.32 -0.27
N ASN A 302 1.06 6.17 -0.10
CA ASN A 302 1.72 5.80 1.14
C ASN A 302 3.05 5.08 0.86
N MET A 303 3.93 5.07 1.86
CA MET A 303 5.24 4.41 1.82
C MET A 303 5.23 3.08 2.60
N TYR A 304 4.07 2.51 2.88
CA TYR A 304 3.99 1.31 3.72
C TYR A 304 4.53 0.09 2.98
N GLY A 305 5.13 -0.81 3.75
CA GLY A 305 5.69 -2.06 3.23
C GLY A 305 6.79 -1.82 2.19
N PRO A 306 6.74 -2.52 1.04
CA PRO A 306 7.82 -2.50 0.06
C PRO A 306 7.99 -1.14 -0.65
N MET A 307 6.95 -0.31 -0.68
CA MET A 307 7.00 1.03 -1.31
C MET A 307 8.08 1.94 -0.72
N GLY A 308 8.27 1.89 0.60
CA GLY A 308 9.30 2.68 1.28
C GLY A 308 10.72 2.21 0.94
N LEU A 309 10.94 0.90 0.81
CA LEU A 309 12.21 0.34 0.34
C LEU A 309 12.47 0.75 -1.10
N PHE A 310 11.42 0.74 -1.94
CA PHE A 310 11.54 1.12 -3.33
C PHE A 310 11.91 2.59 -3.52
N LEU A 311 11.24 3.45 -2.76
CA LEU A 311 11.59 4.86 -2.74
C LEU A 311 13.03 5.10 -2.24
N GLY A 312 13.45 4.35 -1.21
CA GLY A 312 14.81 4.41 -0.66
C GLY A 312 15.89 4.08 -1.69
N PHE A 313 15.72 3.01 -2.49
CA PHE A 313 16.69 2.70 -3.55
C PHE A 313 16.66 3.76 -4.65
N GLY A 314 15.47 4.21 -5.07
CA GLY A 314 15.32 5.11 -6.21
C GLY A 314 15.86 6.52 -5.94
N LEU A 315 15.85 6.93 -4.67
CA LEU A 315 16.51 8.16 -4.21
C LEU A 315 18.04 8.00 -4.03
N GLY A 316 18.58 6.79 -4.18
CA GLY A 316 19.98 6.50 -3.88
C GLY A 316 20.30 6.68 -2.40
N ILE A 317 19.38 6.30 -1.52
CA ILE A 317 19.59 6.32 -0.06
C ILE A 317 19.83 4.89 0.45
N LEU A 318 19.10 3.91 -0.09
CA LEU A 318 19.26 2.51 0.27
C LEU A 318 20.25 1.82 -0.68
N HIS A 319 21.43 1.44 -0.16
CA HIS A 319 22.54 0.85 -0.92
C HIS A 319 22.79 -0.64 -0.66
N ILE A 320 22.24 -1.16 0.43
CA ILE A 320 22.37 -2.57 0.80
C ILE A 320 21.02 -3.17 1.16
N HIS A 321 20.85 -4.42 0.79
CA HIS A 321 19.73 -5.24 1.21
C HIS A 321 20.23 -6.36 2.14
N ASP A 322 19.52 -6.59 3.26
CA ASP A 322 19.83 -7.71 4.17
C ASP A 322 19.15 -9.00 3.71
N GLY A 323 19.96 -10.05 3.54
CA GLY A 323 19.44 -11.39 3.26
C GLY A 323 19.54 -11.82 1.80
N ASP A 324 19.39 -13.12 1.62
CA ASP A 324 19.47 -13.76 0.32
C ASP A 324 18.18 -13.50 -0.47
N LEU A 325 18.19 -12.45 -1.31
CA LEU A 325 17.07 -12.15 -2.20
C LEU A 325 16.88 -13.19 -3.30
N ARG A 326 17.68 -14.27 -3.35
CA ARG A 326 17.96 -14.91 -4.63
C ARG A 326 16.73 -15.45 -5.34
N ASP A 327 15.68 -15.96 -4.69
CA ASP A 327 14.49 -16.46 -5.42
C ASP A 327 13.18 -16.54 -4.60
N GLU A 328 13.07 -15.86 -3.46
CA GLU A 328 11.85 -15.97 -2.63
C GLU A 328 10.66 -15.25 -3.28
N THR A 329 9.54 -15.97 -3.36
CA THR A 329 8.28 -15.44 -3.89
C THR A 329 7.71 -14.39 -2.96
N VAL A 330 7.16 -13.32 -3.52
CA VAL A 330 6.51 -12.25 -2.76
C VAL A 330 5.03 -12.19 -3.07
N ASP A 331 4.23 -12.18 -2.00
CA ASP A 331 2.78 -12.03 -2.08
C ASP A 331 2.38 -10.55 -2.03
N MET A 332 2.09 -10.00 -3.20
CA MET A 332 1.67 -8.62 -3.42
C MET A 332 0.59 -8.52 -4.49
N VAL A 333 -0.35 -7.58 -4.29
CA VAL A 333 -1.56 -7.46 -5.10
C VAL A 333 -1.89 -5.99 -5.42
N PRO A 334 -2.28 -5.67 -6.67
CA PRO A 334 -2.70 -4.32 -7.03
C PRO A 334 -3.98 -3.88 -6.30
N VAL A 335 -4.01 -2.65 -5.79
CA VAL A 335 -5.14 -2.14 -4.99
C VAL A 335 -6.47 -2.07 -5.75
N ASP A 336 -6.44 -1.77 -7.05
CA ASP A 336 -7.61 -1.73 -7.91
C ASP A 336 -8.26 -3.10 -8.07
N MET A 337 -7.45 -4.15 -8.23
CA MET A 337 -7.95 -5.52 -8.30
C MET A 337 -8.51 -6.00 -6.95
N VAL A 338 -7.87 -5.63 -5.84
CA VAL A 338 -8.39 -5.89 -4.48
C VAL A 338 -9.77 -5.26 -4.32
N VAL A 339 -9.93 -4.00 -4.72
CA VAL A 339 -11.22 -3.29 -4.67
C VAL A 339 -12.27 -3.96 -5.56
N ASN A 340 -11.92 -4.31 -6.79
CA ASN A 340 -12.85 -4.96 -7.72
C ASN A 340 -13.34 -6.31 -7.18
N SER A 341 -12.43 -7.11 -6.61
CA SER A 341 -12.77 -8.38 -5.96
C SER A 341 -13.65 -8.17 -4.72
N LEU A 342 -13.36 -7.17 -3.89
CA LEU A 342 -14.14 -6.82 -2.70
C LEU A 342 -15.57 -6.39 -3.05
N ILE A 343 -15.75 -5.58 -4.10
CA ILE A 343 -17.06 -5.17 -4.63
C ILE A 343 -17.85 -6.40 -5.08
N CYS A 344 -17.24 -7.30 -5.85
CA CYS A 344 -17.91 -8.50 -6.34
C CYS A 344 -18.26 -9.47 -5.19
N ALA A 345 -17.38 -9.63 -4.21
CA ALA A 345 -17.63 -10.43 -3.01
C ALA A 345 -18.83 -9.88 -2.22
N THR A 346 -19.08 -8.58 -2.26
CA THR A 346 -20.22 -7.95 -1.56
C THR A 346 -21.55 -8.43 -2.10
N LYS A 347 -21.69 -8.50 -3.43
CA LYS A 347 -22.88 -9.07 -4.08
C LYS A 347 -23.06 -10.53 -3.67
N GLU A 348 -21.99 -11.32 -3.73
CA GLU A 348 -22.01 -12.76 -3.43
C GLU A 348 -22.47 -13.03 -1.99
N VAL A 349 -21.95 -12.26 -1.03
CA VAL A 349 -22.32 -12.36 0.39
C VAL A 349 -23.81 -12.07 0.59
N ALA A 350 -24.32 -11.01 -0.03
CA ALA A 350 -25.72 -10.63 0.08
C ALA A 350 -26.67 -11.65 -0.56
N LEU A 351 -26.28 -12.28 -1.67
CA LEU A 351 -27.09 -13.30 -2.34
C LEU A 351 -27.11 -14.60 -1.54
N ASN A 352 -25.94 -15.07 -1.09
CA ASN A 352 -25.85 -16.35 -0.39
C ASN A 352 -26.46 -16.30 1.01
N HIS A 353 -26.44 -15.14 1.68
CA HIS A 353 -27.12 -15.02 2.97
C HIS A 353 -28.64 -15.22 2.86
N LYS A 354 -29.27 -14.80 1.75
CA LYS A 354 -30.72 -15.01 1.53
C LYS A 354 -31.10 -16.47 1.29
N THR A 355 -30.17 -17.29 0.81
CA THR A 355 -30.42 -18.69 0.47
C THR A 355 -30.03 -19.67 1.58
N LYS A 356 -29.34 -19.20 2.63
CA LYS A 356 -28.96 -20.04 3.77
C LYS A 356 -30.18 -20.36 4.63
N SER A 357 -30.70 -21.59 4.49
CA SER A 357 -31.74 -22.14 5.38
C SER A 357 -31.18 -22.60 6.73
N ASN A 358 -29.84 -22.70 6.88
CA ASN A 358 -29.16 -23.14 8.09
C ASN A 358 -28.17 -22.08 8.60
N LEU A 359 -28.36 -21.63 9.84
CA LEU A 359 -27.49 -20.71 10.59
C LEU A 359 -26.06 -21.25 10.87
N ASN A 360 -25.73 -22.46 10.41
CA ASN A 360 -24.49 -23.18 10.73
C ASN A 360 -23.40 -23.10 9.65
N GLU A 361 -23.60 -22.36 8.56
CA GLU A 361 -22.54 -22.17 7.57
C GLU A 361 -21.57 -21.06 7.98
N ALA A 362 -20.27 -21.38 8.01
CA ALA A 362 -19.21 -20.47 8.39
C ALA A 362 -19.20 -19.16 7.58
N VAL A 363 -18.76 -18.08 8.21
CA VAL A 363 -18.50 -16.77 7.58
C VAL A 363 -17.53 -16.97 6.41
N PRO A 364 -17.88 -16.58 5.17
CA PRO A 364 -17.00 -16.73 4.02
C PRO A 364 -15.74 -15.87 4.18
N ILE A 365 -14.59 -16.47 3.84
CA ILE A 365 -13.26 -15.85 3.90
C ILE A 365 -12.68 -15.84 2.50
N TYR A 366 -12.23 -14.69 2.03
CA TYR A 366 -11.62 -14.52 0.71
C TYR A 366 -10.15 -14.18 0.85
N ASN A 367 -9.25 -15.08 0.47
CA ASN A 367 -7.82 -14.76 0.42
C ASN A 367 -7.47 -14.23 -0.97
N TYR A 368 -6.91 -13.02 -1.05
CA TYR A 368 -6.49 -12.39 -2.30
C TYR A 368 -4.96 -12.25 -2.35
N ALA A 369 -4.31 -13.21 -2.99
CA ALA A 369 -2.85 -13.35 -3.07
C ALA A 369 -2.42 -13.83 -4.47
N ASN A 370 -1.18 -13.51 -4.88
CA ASN A 370 -0.68 -13.82 -6.22
C ASN A 370 0.17 -15.10 -6.28
N ALA A 371 0.83 -15.54 -5.21
CA ALA A 371 1.83 -16.61 -5.32
C ALA A 371 1.28 -17.93 -5.89
N SER A 372 -0.01 -18.24 -5.68
CA SER A 372 -0.67 -19.44 -6.21
C SER A 372 -1.10 -19.34 -7.67
N GLN A 373 -1.15 -18.14 -8.26
CA GLN A 373 -1.72 -17.88 -9.58
C GLN A 373 -0.74 -17.21 -10.56
N ASN A 374 0.05 -16.25 -10.07
CA ASN A 374 1.02 -15.48 -10.84
C ASN A 374 2.19 -15.04 -9.91
N PRO A 375 3.09 -15.96 -9.55
CA PRO A 375 4.18 -15.69 -8.62
C PRO A 375 5.18 -14.69 -9.20
N THR A 376 5.74 -13.86 -8.34
CA THR A 376 6.86 -12.94 -8.63
C THR A 376 7.85 -12.99 -7.47
N THR A 377 9.07 -12.50 -7.66
CA THR A 377 10.13 -12.56 -6.63
C THR A 377 10.64 -11.17 -6.25
N TRP A 378 11.20 -11.05 -5.04
CA TRP A 378 11.83 -9.81 -4.59
C TRP A 378 13.01 -9.38 -5.48
N LYS A 379 13.78 -10.34 -6.01
CA LYS A 379 14.86 -10.08 -6.94
C LYS A 379 14.35 -9.53 -8.26
N TYR A 380 13.39 -10.21 -8.88
CA TYR A 380 12.81 -9.79 -10.16
C TYR A 380 12.26 -8.37 -10.09
N LEU A 381 11.50 -8.09 -9.03
CA LEU A 381 10.98 -6.76 -8.77
C LEU A 381 12.13 -5.74 -8.63
N SER A 382 13.08 -6.00 -7.73
CA SER A 382 14.16 -5.04 -7.44
C SER A 382 15.00 -4.72 -8.68
N ASP A 383 15.27 -5.71 -9.51
CA ASP A 383 16.03 -5.56 -10.76
C ASP A 383 15.28 -4.67 -11.76
N ILE A 384 13.98 -4.91 -11.98
CA ILE A 384 13.14 -4.07 -12.88
C ILE A 384 13.03 -2.65 -12.35
N CYS A 385 12.68 -2.50 -11.07
CA CYS A 385 12.51 -1.21 -10.44
C CYS A 385 13.80 -0.37 -10.50
N MET A 386 14.96 -0.99 -10.30
CA MET A 386 16.26 -0.33 -10.45
C MET A 386 16.50 0.12 -11.89
N ASP A 387 16.28 -0.78 -12.85
CA ASP A 387 16.44 -0.50 -14.28
C ASP A 387 15.55 0.65 -14.73
N GLU A 388 14.29 0.67 -14.33
CA GLU A 388 13.32 1.70 -14.69
C GLU A 388 13.69 3.06 -14.11
N VAL A 389 14.19 3.12 -12.86
CA VAL A 389 14.71 4.38 -12.28
C VAL A 389 15.93 4.86 -13.05
N VAL A 390 16.90 3.98 -13.31
CA VAL A 390 18.19 4.35 -13.93
C VAL A 390 18.03 4.73 -15.39
N LYS A 391 17.20 4.00 -16.14
CA LYS A 391 17.03 4.15 -17.58
C LYS A 391 15.96 5.18 -17.93
N HIS A 392 14.81 5.21 -17.25
CA HIS A 392 13.65 5.95 -17.75
C HIS A 392 13.16 7.08 -16.83
N TRP A 393 12.97 6.77 -15.54
CA TRP A 393 12.14 7.56 -14.61
C TRP A 393 12.90 8.10 -13.39
N GLY A 394 14.18 8.43 -13.54
CA GLY A 394 15.05 8.86 -12.44
C GLY A 394 14.52 10.07 -11.67
N PHE A 395 14.64 10.06 -10.33
CA PHE A 395 14.01 11.04 -9.44
C PHE A 395 14.78 12.37 -9.31
N SER A 396 14.08 13.50 -9.34
CA SER A 396 14.67 14.83 -9.18
C SER A 396 15.32 15.00 -7.80
N ASN A 397 14.74 14.35 -6.79
CA ASN A 397 15.21 14.39 -5.40
C ASN A 397 16.28 13.33 -5.07
N ALA A 398 16.77 12.57 -6.06
CA ALA A 398 17.83 11.59 -5.83
C ALA A 398 19.08 12.23 -5.19
N ILE A 399 19.59 11.64 -4.11
CA ILE A 399 20.75 12.10 -3.36
C ILE A 399 22.03 11.45 -3.88
N TRP A 400 21.94 10.17 -4.25
CA TRP A 400 23.04 9.40 -4.82
C TRP A 400 22.58 8.62 -6.05
N TYR A 401 23.53 8.00 -6.76
CA TYR A 401 23.20 7.08 -7.84
C TYR A 401 22.54 5.80 -7.28
N PRO A 402 21.34 5.42 -7.76
CA PRO A 402 20.68 4.18 -7.39
C PRO A 402 21.60 2.98 -7.62
N SER A 403 21.89 2.27 -6.54
CA SER A 403 22.76 1.11 -6.53
C SER A 403 22.38 0.27 -5.32
N LEU A 404 22.14 -1.02 -5.52
CA LEU A 404 21.73 -1.94 -4.46
C LEU A 404 22.65 -3.15 -4.48
N ASN A 405 23.25 -3.46 -3.33
CA ASN A 405 24.08 -4.63 -3.15
C ASN A 405 23.37 -5.65 -2.28
N ASN A 406 23.27 -6.88 -2.76
CA ASN A 406 22.68 -7.99 -2.01
C ASN A 406 23.74 -8.58 -1.10
N LEU A 407 23.58 -8.38 0.21
CA LEU A 407 24.51 -8.92 1.18
C LEU A 407 23.96 -10.21 1.78
N THR A 408 24.52 -11.33 1.34
CA THR A 408 24.15 -12.68 1.78
C THR A 408 24.72 -13.02 3.16
N CYS A 409 25.86 -12.42 3.53
CA CYS A 409 26.53 -12.66 4.81
C CYS A 409 26.01 -11.71 5.91
N ARG A 410 25.23 -12.26 6.85
CA ARG A 410 24.61 -11.48 7.94
C ARG A 410 25.63 -10.77 8.84
N SER A 411 26.74 -11.40 9.15
CA SER A 411 27.79 -10.83 10.02
C SER A 411 28.49 -9.62 9.39
N LEU A 412 28.50 -9.52 8.06
CA LEU A 412 29.07 -8.37 7.35
C LEU A 412 28.12 -7.18 7.31
N TYR A 413 26.82 -7.38 7.53
CA TYR A 413 25.82 -6.33 7.40
C TYR A 413 26.14 -5.09 8.25
N PRO A 414 26.45 -5.19 9.55
CA PRO A 414 26.74 -4.01 10.37
C PRO A 414 27.94 -3.21 9.86
N ILE A 415 28.97 -3.91 9.35
CA ILE A 415 30.19 -3.31 8.81
C ILE A 415 29.86 -2.55 7.53
N VAL A 416 29.20 -3.20 6.58
CA VAL A 416 28.84 -2.57 5.30
C VAL A 416 27.84 -1.43 5.51
N ASN A 417 26.87 -1.58 6.40
CA ASN A 417 25.90 -0.54 6.77
C ASN A 417 26.57 0.68 7.40
N LEU A 418 27.63 0.48 8.19
CA LEU A 418 28.43 1.58 8.74
C LEU A 418 29.03 2.44 7.63
N PHE A 419 29.66 1.80 6.63
CA PHE A 419 30.36 2.50 5.55
C PHE A 419 29.45 3.05 4.45
N LEU A 420 28.36 2.37 4.11
CA LEU A 420 27.48 2.77 3.00
C LEU A 420 26.29 3.62 3.43
N HIS A 421 25.87 3.57 4.70
CA HIS A 421 24.75 4.36 5.20
C HIS A 421 25.16 5.32 6.33
N ARG A 422 25.68 4.80 7.45
CA ARG A 422 25.87 5.63 8.67
C ARG A 422 26.90 6.74 8.49
N ILE A 423 28.11 6.42 8.03
CA ILE A 423 29.17 7.42 7.81
C ILE A 423 28.76 8.45 6.74
N PRO A 424 28.31 8.06 5.53
CA PRO A 424 27.82 9.01 4.54
C PRO A 424 26.66 9.86 5.05
N GLY A 425 25.75 9.27 5.83
CA GLY A 425 24.64 9.95 6.50
C GLY A 425 25.10 11.10 7.38
N LEU A 426 26.04 10.83 8.28
CA LEU A 426 26.61 11.84 9.18
C LEU A 426 27.38 12.93 8.43
N LEU A 427 28.14 12.56 7.39
CA LEU A 427 28.88 13.52 6.58
C LEU A 427 27.95 14.48 5.83
N ILE A 428 26.87 13.97 5.22
CA ILE A 428 25.89 14.80 4.51
C ILE A 428 25.12 15.69 5.49
N ASP A 429 24.70 15.15 6.64
CA ASP A 429 24.03 15.93 7.68
C ASP A 429 24.95 17.02 8.25
N PHE A 430 26.25 16.75 8.40
CA PHE A 430 27.24 17.76 8.78
C PHE A 430 27.35 18.88 7.73
N ILE A 431 27.38 18.54 6.43
CA ILE A 431 27.34 19.52 5.34
C ILE A 431 26.03 20.33 5.38
N PHE A 432 24.90 19.71 5.69
CA PHE A 432 23.63 20.42 5.85
C PHE A 432 23.69 21.43 6.99
N ILE A 433 24.24 21.04 8.14
CA ILE A 433 24.45 21.97 9.26
C ILE A 433 25.34 23.15 8.84
N LEU A 434 26.47 22.89 8.17
CA LEU A 434 27.36 23.95 7.66
C LEU A 434 26.68 24.87 6.65
N THR A 435 25.73 24.35 5.87
CA THR A 435 24.95 25.11 4.88
C THR A 435 23.63 25.66 5.43
N LYS A 436 23.45 25.65 6.77
CA LYS A 436 22.25 26.12 7.49
C LYS A 436 20.96 25.41 7.06
N ARG A 437 21.06 24.13 6.73
CA ARG A 437 19.95 23.22 6.43
C ARG A 437 19.76 22.24 7.59
N GLU A 438 18.54 21.74 7.75
CA GLU A 438 18.26 20.75 8.79
C GLU A 438 18.92 19.40 8.43
N PRO A 439 19.57 18.71 9.39
CA PRO A 439 20.04 17.33 9.19
C PRO A 439 18.84 16.38 9.10
N VAL A 440 18.81 15.56 8.05
CA VAL A 440 17.67 14.70 7.70
C VAL A 440 18.10 13.25 7.51
N LEU A 441 19.30 12.99 7.00
CA LEU A 441 19.68 11.69 6.45
C LEU A 441 19.87 10.63 7.55
N THR A 442 20.39 11.01 8.71
CA THR A 442 20.47 10.11 9.88
C THR A 442 19.08 9.64 10.34
N LYS A 443 18.10 10.55 10.39
CA LYS A 443 16.71 10.22 10.73
C LYS A 443 16.09 9.30 9.67
N VAL A 444 16.42 9.50 8.39
CA VAL A 444 15.97 8.64 7.30
C VAL A 444 16.56 7.23 7.44
N TYR A 445 17.85 7.09 7.73
CA TYR A 445 18.47 5.78 7.95
C TYR A 445 17.89 5.03 9.14
N GLN A 446 17.59 5.72 10.25
CA GLN A 446 16.89 5.09 11.38
C GLN A 446 15.53 4.52 10.98
N LYS A 447 14.76 5.25 10.15
CA LYS A 447 13.48 4.78 9.63
C LYS A 447 13.63 3.61 8.64
N LEU A 448 14.68 3.62 7.81
CA LEU A 448 14.99 2.51 6.90
C LEU A 448 15.40 1.25 7.66
N ASP A 449 16.20 1.38 8.71
CA ASP A 449 16.58 0.27 9.60
C ASP A 449 15.33 -0.33 10.27
N GLN A 450 14.43 0.50 10.81
CA GLN A 450 13.15 0.07 11.36
C GLN A 450 12.30 -0.66 10.31
N LEU A 451 12.11 -0.07 9.13
CA LEU A 451 11.34 -0.66 8.04
C LEU A 451 11.92 -2.01 7.61
N ARG A 452 13.24 -2.11 7.49
CA ARG A 452 13.96 -3.35 7.16
C ARG A 452 13.63 -4.44 8.18
N ASP A 453 13.81 -4.15 9.47
CA ASP A 453 13.64 -5.12 10.55
C ASP A 453 12.19 -5.58 10.67
N THR A 454 11.26 -4.63 10.62
CA THR A 454 9.82 -4.87 10.62
C THR A 454 9.37 -5.77 9.46
N LEU A 455 9.93 -5.61 8.27
CA LEU A 455 9.55 -6.39 7.09
C LEU A 455 10.31 -7.72 6.94
N ARG A 456 11.39 -7.92 7.72
CA ARG A 456 12.25 -9.10 7.59
C ARG A 456 11.48 -10.41 7.69
N TYR A 457 10.53 -10.50 8.62
CA TYR A 457 9.73 -11.71 8.81
C TYR A 457 9.05 -12.16 7.51
N PHE A 458 8.47 -11.20 6.77
CA PHE A 458 7.74 -11.40 5.52
C PHE A 458 8.64 -11.57 4.30
N ARG A 459 9.88 -11.07 4.32
CA ARG A 459 10.81 -11.21 3.19
C ARG A 459 11.49 -12.59 3.13
N VAL A 460 11.74 -13.21 4.28
CA VAL A 460 12.57 -14.43 4.37
C VAL A 460 11.75 -15.72 4.55
N ARG A 461 10.44 -15.64 4.34
CA ARG A 461 9.49 -16.75 4.48
C ARG A 461 8.54 -16.76 3.29
N LYS A 462 8.06 -17.96 2.99
CA LYS A 462 7.07 -18.21 1.96
C LYS A 462 5.78 -18.74 2.59
N TRP A 463 4.66 -18.25 2.09
CA TRP A 463 3.33 -18.71 2.46
C TRP A 463 2.63 -19.32 1.25
N LEU A 464 1.71 -20.25 1.53
CA LEU A 464 0.81 -20.82 0.55
C LEU A 464 -0.60 -20.38 0.92
N PHE A 465 -1.09 -19.34 0.25
CA PHE A 465 -2.45 -18.87 0.41
C PHE A 465 -3.39 -19.65 -0.51
N LYS A 466 -4.37 -20.36 0.05
CA LYS A 466 -5.50 -20.87 -0.75
C LYS A 466 -6.39 -19.70 -1.13
N THR A 467 -6.80 -19.61 -2.39
CA THR A 467 -7.59 -18.48 -2.92
C THR A 467 -8.84 -18.97 -3.68
N ASP A 468 -9.40 -20.09 -3.24
CA ASP A 468 -10.44 -20.83 -3.98
C ASP A 468 -11.72 -20.01 -4.10
N ASN A 469 -12.13 -19.30 -3.04
CA ASN A 469 -13.32 -18.45 -3.04
C ASN A 469 -13.18 -17.26 -4.00
N VAL A 470 -12.03 -16.61 -4.07
CA VAL A 470 -11.75 -15.53 -5.04
C VAL A 470 -11.77 -16.07 -6.48
N GLN A 471 -11.18 -17.25 -6.70
CA GLN A 471 -11.18 -17.87 -8.03
C GLN A 471 -12.59 -18.28 -8.47
N SER A 472 -13.40 -18.81 -7.56
CA SER A 472 -14.81 -19.13 -7.79
C SER A 472 -15.60 -17.86 -8.13
N LEU A 473 -15.41 -16.80 -7.34
CA LEU A 473 -16.02 -15.50 -7.56
C LEU A 473 -15.71 -14.96 -8.96
N TRP A 474 -14.45 -14.99 -9.39
CA TRP A 474 -14.06 -14.57 -10.74
C TRP A 474 -14.76 -15.39 -11.83
N LYS A 475 -14.82 -16.72 -11.69
CA LYS A 475 -15.42 -17.61 -12.69
C LYS A 475 -16.91 -17.30 -12.90
N ASN A 476 -17.63 -17.00 -11.82
CA ASN A 476 -19.07 -16.78 -11.80
C ASN A 476 -19.52 -15.39 -12.33
N LEU A 477 -18.58 -14.48 -12.59
CA LEU A 477 -18.92 -13.17 -13.18
C LEU A 477 -19.26 -13.27 -14.67
N THR A 478 -20.20 -12.41 -15.08
CA THR A 478 -20.52 -12.17 -16.49
C THR A 478 -19.31 -11.57 -17.22
N PRO A 479 -19.20 -11.73 -18.56
CA PRO A 479 -18.14 -11.10 -19.34
C PRO A 479 -18.07 -9.58 -19.13
N GLU A 480 -19.21 -8.91 -19.04
CA GLU A 480 -19.31 -7.46 -18.84
C GLU A 480 -18.87 -7.07 -17.43
N ASP A 481 -19.26 -7.83 -16.39
CA ASP A 481 -18.76 -7.62 -15.02
C ASP A 481 -17.24 -7.84 -14.95
N LYS A 482 -16.68 -8.79 -15.70
CA LYS A 482 -15.22 -9.03 -15.75
C LYS A 482 -14.46 -7.87 -16.39
N GLU A 483 -15.06 -7.17 -17.34
CA GLU A 483 -14.48 -5.97 -17.94
C GLU A 483 -14.50 -4.80 -16.95
N ILE A 484 -15.64 -4.57 -16.30
CA ILE A 484 -15.80 -3.44 -15.37
C ILE A 484 -15.05 -3.70 -14.08
N PHE A 485 -15.21 -4.85 -13.44
CA PHE A 485 -14.63 -5.20 -12.14
C PHE A 485 -13.54 -6.27 -12.33
N TYR A 486 -12.50 -5.96 -13.08
CA TYR A 486 -11.42 -6.91 -13.36
C TYR A 486 -10.56 -7.18 -12.10
N PHE A 487 -10.38 -8.46 -11.74
CA PHE A 487 -9.48 -8.89 -10.66
C PHE A 487 -8.82 -10.26 -10.88
N ASP A 488 -8.60 -10.69 -12.12
CA ASP A 488 -7.83 -11.91 -12.40
C ASP A 488 -6.33 -11.63 -12.49
N ILE A 489 -5.62 -11.99 -11.42
CA ILE A 489 -4.18 -11.72 -11.25
C ILE A 489 -3.29 -12.54 -12.18
N LYS A 490 -3.81 -13.61 -12.80
CA LYS A 490 -3.06 -14.47 -13.73
C LYS A 490 -2.46 -13.71 -14.90
N ASN A 491 -3.14 -12.66 -15.35
CA ASN A 491 -2.76 -11.90 -16.55
C ASN A 491 -2.02 -10.59 -16.22
N VAL A 492 -1.56 -10.41 -14.99
CA VAL A 492 -0.74 -9.23 -14.64
C VAL A 492 0.66 -9.41 -15.21
N ASP A 493 1.03 -8.53 -16.14
CA ASP A 493 2.42 -8.38 -16.57
C ASP A 493 3.19 -7.60 -15.49
N TRP A 494 4.02 -8.32 -14.73
CA TRP A 494 4.82 -7.73 -13.66
C TRP A 494 5.85 -6.72 -14.17
N THR A 495 6.35 -6.86 -15.39
CA THR A 495 7.31 -5.93 -16.00
C THR A 495 6.64 -4.59 -16.25
N GLU A 496 5.52 -4.63 -16.96
CA GLU A 496 4.74 -3.42 -17.26
C GLU A 496 4.23 -2.77 -15.96
N TYR A 497 3.76 -3.60 -15.02
CA TYR A 497 3.31 -3.15 -13.71
C TYR A 497 4.42 -2.40 -12.94
N PHE A 498 5.64 -2.95 -12.85
CA PHE A 498 6.73 -2.30 -12.11
C PHE A 498 7.29 -1.08 -12.83
N GLN A 499 7.23 -1.04 -14.16
CA GLN A 499 7.50 0.17 -14.93
C GLN A 499 6.53 1.30 -14.57
N CYS A 500 5.22 1.03 -14.56
CA CYS A 500 4.22 2.00 -14.10
C CYS A 500 4.41 2.39 -12.63
N LEU A 501 4.76 1.43 -11.77
CA LEU A 501 5.02 1.64 -10.34
C LEU A 501 6.12 2.69 -10.11
N VAL A 502 7.24 2.58 -10.81
CA VAL A 502 8.37 3.51 -10.64
C VAL A 502 8.00 4.93 -11.05
N LEU A 503 7.31 5.09 -12.18
CA LEU A 503 6.81 6.40 -12.59
C LEU A 503 5.74 6.92 -11.60
N GLY A 504 4.88 6.03 -11.08
CA GLY A 504 3.88 6.36 -10.08
C GLY A 504 4.48 6.81 -8.73
N LEU A 505 5.57 6.17 -8.29
CA LEU A 505 6.34 6.61 -7.12
C LEU A 505 6.86 8.04 -7.29
N ARG A 506 7.34 8.38 -8.47
CA ARG A 506 7.77 9.74 -8.81
C ARG A 506 6.60 10.73 -8.73
N VAL A 507 5.54 10.47 -9.47
CA VAL A 507 4.46 11.46 -9.67
C VAL A 507 3.56 11.55 -8.45
N PHE A 508 3.07 10.42 -7.95
CA PHE A 508 2.03 10.41 -6.92
C PHE A 508 2.58 10.48 -5.50
N LEU A 509 3.74 9.88 -5.23
CA LEU A 509 4.31 9.80 -3.89
C LEU A 509 5.33 10.91 -3.61
N LEU A 510 6.30 11.11 -4.53
CA LEU A 510 7.29 12.20 -4.41
C LEU A 510 6.72 13.57 -4.81
N LYS A 511 5.57 13.61 -5.49
CA LYS A 511 5.03 14.82 -6.12
C LYS A 511 6.07 15.48 -7.04
N ASP A 512 6.90 14.65 -7.69
CA ASP A 512 7.94 15.07 -8.61
C ASP A 512 7.37 15.05 -10.03
N ASP A 513 7.11 16.24 -10.54
CA ASP A 513 6.35 16.43 -11.77
C ASP A 513 7.02 15.75 -12.99
N ILE A 514 6.21 15.35 -13.97
CA ILE A 514 6.70 14.75 -15.23
C ILE A 514 7.63 15.73 -15.97
N GLN A 515 7.34 17.03 -15.91
CA GLN A 515 8.09 18.09 -16.57
C GLN A 515 9.55 18.20 -16.09
N THR A 516 9.87 17.72 -14.88
CA THR A 516 11.24 17.76 -14.34
C THR A 516 12.11 16.59 -14.82
N LEU A 517 11.53 15.60 -15.55
CA LEU A 517 12.25 14.41 -16.03
C LEU A 517 13.55 14.71 -16.81
N PRO A 518 13.59 15.69 -17.74
CA PRO A 518 14.81 16.00 -18.47
C PRO A 518 15.95 16.45 -17.54
N ALA A 519 15.64 17.24 -16.51
CA ALA A 519 16.60 17.69 -15.53
C ALA A 519 17.04 16.52 -14.61
N ALA A 520 16.10 15.67 -14.19
CA ALA A 520 16.38 14.51 -13.37
C ALA A 520 17.31 13.50 -14.07
N ARG A 521 17.10 13.23 -15.37
CA ARG A 521 17.99 12.38 -16.19
C ARG A 521 19.41 12.92 -16.27
N LYS A 522 19.57 14.24 -16.46
CA LYS A 522 20.89 14.90 -16.43
C LYS A 522 21.56 14.79 -15.07
N LYS A 523 20.80 15.02 -13.99
CA LYS A 523 21.29 14.87 -12.61
C LYS A 523 21.75 13.43 -12.36
N LEU A 524 20.97 12.45 -12.77
CA LEU A 524 21.28 11.03 -12.62
C LEU A 524 22.57 10.64 -13.36
N THR A 525 22.78 11.18 -14.55
CA THR A 525 24.05 10.99 -15.30
C THR A 525 25.24 11.54 -14.54
N ARG A 526 25.12 12.71 -13.90
CA ARG A 526 26.19 13.27 -13.05
C ARG A 526 26.42 12.41 -11.81
N LEU A 527 25.35 11.98 -11.15
CA LEU A 527 25.42 11.08 -10.00
C LEU A 527 26.09 9.75 -10.37
N TYR A 528 25.84 9.21 -11.56
CA TYR A 528 26.52 8.04 -12.07
C TYR A 528 28.03 8.25 -12.18
N ILE A 529 28.47 9.37 -12.78
CA ILE A 529 29.90 9.69 -12.90
C ILE A 529 30.53 9.80 -11.50
N ILE A 530 29.89 10.54 -10.58
CA ILE A 530 30.35 10.68 -9.20
C ILE A 530 30.45 9.30 -8.52
N HIS A 531 29.45 8.44 -8.71
CA HIS A 531 29.43 7.09 -8.16
C HIS A 531 30.59 6.24 -8.70
N GLN A 532 30.83 6.26 -10.02
CA GLN A 532 31.94 5.50 -10.62
C GLN A 532 33.31 6.02 -10.16
N LEU A 533 33.49 7.34 -10.10
CA LEU A 533 34.71 7.95 -9.56
C LEU A 533 34.93 7.59 -8.09
N THR A 534 33.87 7.59 -7.29
CA THR A 534 33.94 7.20 -5.87
C THR A 534 34.35 5.75 -5.72
N LYS A 535 33.77 4.84 -6.52
CA LYS A 535 34.18 3.42 -6.57
C LYS A 535 35.63 3.28 -6.99
N PHE A 536 36.05 3.98 -8.05
CA PHE A 536 37.42 3.94 -8.54
C PHE A 536 38.42 4.40 -7.47
N ILE A 537 38.15 5.52 -6.80
CA ILE A 537 38.99 6.03 -5.69
C ILE A 537 39.04 5.00 -4.56
N PHE A 538 37.89 4.46 -4.15
CA PHE A 538 37.82 3.46 -3.08
C PHE A 538 38.65 2.20 -3.39
N TYR A 539 38.47 1.60 -4.56
CA TYR A 539 39.23 0.41 -4.96
C TYR A 539 40.72 0.71 -5.16
N SER A 540 41.07 1.90 -5.63
CA SER A 540 42.48 2.34 -5.74
C SER A 540 43.14 2.45 -4.37
N LEU A 541 42.48 3.09 -3.40
CA LEU A 541 42.98 3.19 -2.02
C LEU A 541 43.09 1.81 -1.35
N LEU A 542 42.10 0.94 -1.57
CA LEU A 542 42.15 -0.44 -1.05
C LEU A 542 43.32 -1.23 -1.64
N THR A 543 43.58 -1.07 -2.94
CA THR A 543 44.72 -1.72 -3.63
C THR A 543 46.06 -1.20 -3.10
N LEU A 544 46.20 0.11 -2.95
CA LEU A 544 47.40 0.74 -2.37
C LEU A 544 47.63 0.29 -0.92
N PHE A 545 46.57 0.19 -0.12
CA PHE A 545 46.66 -0.33 1.25
C PHE A 545 47.08 -1.81 1.28
N GLY A 546 46.51 -2.64 0.40
CA GLY A 546 46.91 -4.04 0.26
C GLY A 546 48.38 -4.20 -0.13
N MET A 547 48.86 -3.40 -1.10
CA MET A 547 50.27 -3.36 -1.48
C MET A 547 51.18 -2.94 -0.32
N TYR A 548 50.78 -1.90 0.42
CA TYR A 548 51.54 -1.44 1.59
C TYR A 548 51.64 -2.55 2.65
N MET A 549 50.54 -3.23 2.97
CA MET A 549 50.53 -4.35 3.92
C MET A 549 51.41 -5.51 3.45
N LEU A 550 51.40 -5.82 2.16
CA LEU A 550 52.27 -6.85 1.58
C LEU A 550 53.75 -6.47 1.69
N ILE A 551 54.13 -5.22 1.39
CA ILE A 551 55.50 -4.74 1.56
C ILE A 551 55.93 -4.86 3.02
N ARG A 552 55.11 -4.42 3.98
CA ARG A 552 55.42 -4.53 5.42
C ARG A 552 55.54 -5.97 5.88
N PHE A 553 54.73 -6.88 5.34
CA PHE A 553 54.85 -8.31 5.63
C PHE A 553 56.16 -8.89 5.09
N ILE A 554 56.54 -8.52 3.86
CA ILE A 554 57.83 -8.93 3.27
C ILE A 554 58.99 -8.39 4.10
N GLU A 555 58.98 -7.10 4.44
CA GLU A 555 59.98 -6.48 5.33
C GLU A 555 60.11 -7.24 6.65
N TYR A 556 58.98 -7.56 7.30
CA TYR A 556 58.96 -8.33 8.53
C TYR A 556 59.59 -9.72 8.36
N ARG A 557 59.21 -10.46 7.32
CA ARG A 557 59.75 -11.80 7.04
C ARG A 557 61.23 -11.79 6.69
N VAL A 558 61.68 -10.79 5.92
CA VAL A 558 63.10 -10.61 5.61
C VAL A 558 63.88 -10.31 6.88
N ASN A 559 63.39 -9.41 7.74
CA ASN A 559 64.03 -9.10 9.02
C ASN A 559 64.07 -10.31 9.96
N ASP A 560 62.99 -11.10 10.02
CA ASP A 560 62.91 -12.33 10.81
C ASP A 560 63.92 -13.40 10.35
N LEU A 561 64.04 -13.60 9.03
CA LEU A 561 65.04 -14.47 8.41
C LEU A 561 66.47 -13.99 8.69
N ILE A 562 66.73 -12.68 8.60
CA ILE A 562 68.04 -12.10 8.92
C ILE A 562 68.39 -12.34 10.40
N LEU A 563 67.43 -12.19 11.31
CA LEU A 563 67.64 -12.43 12.75
C LEU A 563 67.94 -13.91 13.03
N HIS A 564 67.24 -14.84 12.38
CA HIS A 564 67.49 -16.29 12.55
C HIS A 564 68.77 -16.77 11.86
N SER A 565 69.28 -16.05 10.84
CA SER A 565 70.59 -16.37 10.22
C SER A 565 71.80 -15.91 11.04
N LYS A 566 71.59 -15.08 12.08
CA LYS A 566 72.63 -14.56 12.97
C LYS A 566 72.72 -15.28 14.32
N GLN A 567 71.79 -16.21 14.59
CA GLN A 567 71.89 -17.22 15.64
C GLN A 567 72.48 -18.49 15.03
#